data_AF-A0A1H7L8R0-F1
#
_entry.id   AF-A0A1H7L8R0-F1
#
_cell.length_a   1.000
_cell.length_b   1.000
_cell.length_c   1.000
_cell.angle_alpha   90.00
_cell.angle_beta   90.00
_cell.angle_gamma   90.00
#
_symmetry.space_group_name_H-M   'P 1'
#
loop_
_entity.id
_entity.type
_entity.pdbx_description
1 polymer ?
#
loop_
_entity_poly.entity_id
_entity_poly.type
_entity_poly.pdbx_seq_one_letter_code
_entity_poly.pdbx_strand_id
1 'polypeptide(L)'
;MNPPESLHDSNIKYQRDFLGCNDDFTDIHGVAIFELLSKIAPEATFSFYQAMDAERRLPTAAFTRAIHQAVDDGVDILNLSWGSPNGMPPECTPQYPPVKHAVDNQVIVVAAAGNQKSKQGRTEYVFSPALAEETVAVSGFEALCPMTMKSVDNAVEKGPYRFESDNQNRVFCSHQGCDDSPACVRSKTLREWPNNTEPLDGKPDILGPAHMPGLPDSDSISDVDILEGTSYAAPVVSGVLSGILSESEDSPDEVAEDIHFIIKSGGQTVSGTDIPAVNSFAAKQRLLSEINAE
;
A
#
# COMPACT_ATOMS: atom_id res chain seq x y z
N MET A 1 -10.96 -2.12 19.35
CA MET A 1 -10.24 -1.25 18.41
C MET A 1 -10.16 0.14 19.01
N ASN A 2 -9.02 0.54 19.58
CA ASN A 2 -8.74 1.95 19.83
C ASN A 2 -7.54 2.30 18.95
N PRO A 3 -7.66 3.25 18.02
CA PRO A 3 -6.50 3.73 17.29
C PRO A 3 -5.48 4.32 18.30
N PRO A 4 -4.19 4.40 17.95
CA PRO A 4 -3.22 5.18 18.73
C PRO A 4 -3.77 6.55 19.08
N GLU A 5 -3.36 7.10 20.23
CA GLU A 5 -3.93 8.33 20.76
C GLU A 5 -3.81 9.52 19.78
N SER A 6 -2.76 9.49 18.94
CA SER A 6 -2.48 10.43 17.84
C SER A 6 -3.45 10.37 16.66
N LEU A 7 -4.28 9.33 16.58
CA LEU A 7 -5.19 9.05 15.47
C LEU A 7 -6.67 9.14 15.87
N HIS A 8 -6.99 9.60 17.09
CA HIS A 8 -8.37 9.76 17.55
C HIS A 8 -9.20 10.80 16.76
N ASP A 9 -8.55 11.71 16.01
CA ASP A 9 -9.20 12.70 15.15
C ASP A 9 -9.51 12.18 13.72
N SER A 10 -9.26 10.90 13.43
CA SER A 10 -9.54 10.31 12.13
C SER A 10 -11.04 9.99 11.93
N ASN A 11 -11.54 10.15 10.70
CA ASN A 11 -12.92 9.87 10.32
C ASN A 11 -13.20 8.34 10.28
N ILE A 12 -13.21 7.67 11.43
CA ILE A 12 -13.51 6.24 11.52
C ILE A 12 -15.03 6.02 11.52
N LYS A 13 -15.54 5.31 10.51
CA LYS A 13 -16.98 5.00 10.37
C LYS A 13 -17.35 3.65 10.97
N TYR A 14 -16.59 2.60 10.66
CA TYR A 14 -16.85 1.24 11.15
C TYR A 14 -15.61 0.60 11.76
N GLN A 15 -15.85 -0.22 12.78
CA GLN A 15 -14.86 -1.06 13.43
C GLN A 15 -15.53 -2.40 13.73
N ARG A 16 -15.16 -3.45 12.99
CA ARG A 16 -15.80 -4.77 13.05
C ARG A 16 -14.76 -5.89 13.23
N ASP A 17 -15.07 -6.84 14.10
CA ASP A 17 -14.25 -8.02 14.37
C ASP A 17 -14.91 -9.30 13.82
N PHE A 18 -14.11 -10.13 13.15
CA PHE A 18 -14.53 -11.37 12.51
C PHE A 18 -13.81 -12.61 13.05
N LEU A 19 -12.95 -12.48 14.06
CA LEU A 19 -12.21 -13.59 14.68
C LEU A 19 -13.08 -14.43 15.61
N GLY A 20 -14.18 -13.87 16.14
CA GLY A 20 -15.13 -14.58 16.98
C GLY A 20 -14.58 -14.97 18.36
N CYS A 21 -13.37 -14.52 18.71
CA CYS A 21 -12.84 -14.48 20.06
C CYS A 21 -12.84 -13.05 20.56
N ASN A 22 -12.95 -12.83 21.88
CA ASN A 22 -12.73 -11.51 22.48
C ASN A 22 -11.24 -11.18 22.41
N ASP A 23 -10.74 -10.93 21.20
CA ASP A 23 -9.38 -10.54 20.92
C ASP A 23 -9.42 -9.15 20.28
N ASP A 24 -9.10 -8.13 21.08
CA ASP A 24 -9.00 -6.75 20.61
C ASP A 24 -7.63 -6.44 19.99
N PHE A 25 -6.80 -7.48 19.76
CA PHE A 25 -5.48 -7.34 19.19
C PHE A 25 -5.53 -6.80 17.76
N THR A 26 -5.04 -5.57 17.62
CA THR A 26 -4.62 -5.03 16.33
C THR A 26 -3.11 -5.23 16.23
N ASP A 27 -2.65 -6.03 15.26
CA ASP A 27 -1.21 -6.16 15.01
C ASP A 27 -0.61 -4.78 14.74
N ILE A 28 0.59 -4.53 15.27
CA ILE A 28 1.33 -3.29 15.03
C ILE A 28 1.48 -2.97 13.54
N HIS A 29 1.47 -4.00 12.68
CA HIS A 29 1.39 -3.85 11.23
C HIS A 29 0.14 -3.10 10.78
N GLY A 30 -1.05 -3.50 11.25
CA GLY A 30 -2.31 -2.82 10.91
C GLY A 30 -2.36 -1.37 11.40
N VAL A 31 -1.77 -1.10 12.57
CA VAL A 31 -1.60 0.27 13.08
C VAL A 31 -0.70 1.09 12.15
N ALA A 32 0.46 0.57 11.76
CA ALA A 32 1.38 1.25 10.85
C ALA A 32 0.74 1.51 9.47
N ILE A 33 -0.03 0.57 8.93
CA ILE A 33 -0.77 0.76 7.68
C ILE A 33 -1.76 1.92 7.81
N PHE A 34 -2.47 1.99 8.94
CA PHE A 34 -3.44 3.05 9.17
C PHE A 34 -2.78 4.43 9.36
N GLU A 35 -1.69 4.51 10.12
CA GLU A 35 -0.91 5.75 10.27
C GLU A 35 -0.39 6.27 8.93
N LEU A 36 0.04 5.38 8.05
CA LEU A 36 0.47 5.75 6.71
C LEU A 36 -0.70 6.26 5.86
N LEU A 37 -1.83 5.55 5.88
CA LEU A 37 -3.04 5.93 5.14
C LEU A 37 -3.58 7.29 5.58
N SER A 38 -3.68 7.54 6.89
CA SER A 38 -4.23 8.78 7.43
C SER A 38 -3.35 10.00 7.10
N LYS A 39 -2.04 9.80 6.94
CA LYS A 39 -1.12 10.86 6.47
C LYS A 39 -1.27 11.17 4.99
N ILE A 40 -1.60 10.17 4.16
CA ILE A 40 -1.71 10.31 2.70
C ILE A 40 -3.10 10.81 2.30
N ALA A 41 -4.14 10.34 2.97
CA ALA A 41 -5.54 10.68 2.71
C ALA A 41 -6.23 11.12 4.02
N PRO A 42 -5.86 12.28 4.59
CA PRO A 42 -6.34 12.73 5.91
C PRO A 42 -7.85 12.96 5.97
N GLU A 43 -8.47 13.29 4.83
CA GLU A 43 -9.92 13.55 4.74
C GLU A 43 -10.73 12.28 4.45
N ALA A 44 -10.07 11.14 4.19
CA ALA A 44 -10.76 9.90 3.89
C ALA A 44 -11.54 9.37 5.11
N THR A 45 -12.63 8.66 4.85
CA THR A 45 -13.36 7.92 5.89
C THR A 45 -12.81 6.50 5.97
N PHE A 46 -12.44 6.06 7.17
CA PHE A 46 -11.80 4.77 7.40
C PHE A 46 -12.76 3.77 8.04
N SER A 47 -12.68 2.51 7.58
CA SER A 47 -13.41 1.39 8.17
C SER A 47 -12.47 0.21 8.41
N PHE A 48 -12.55 -0.40 9.57
CA PHE A 48 -11.66 -1.47 10.00
C PHE A 48 -12.41 -2.80 10.10
N TYR A 49 -11.84 -3.83 9.48
CA TYR A 49 -12.38 -5.18 9.42
C TYR A 49 -11.32 -6.16 9.91
N GLN A 50 -11.28 -6.41 11.22
CA GLN A 50 -10.30 -7.28 11.84
C GLN A 50 -10.58 -8.74 11.47
N ALA A 51 -9.70 -9.31 10.66
CA ALA A 51 -9.79 -10.70 10.20
C ALA A 51 -8.55 -11.53 10.55
N MET A 52 -7.51 -10.91 11.11
CA MET A 52 -6.24 -11.54 11.47
C MET A 52 -6.07 -11.55 12.98
N ASP A 53 -5.68 -12.70 13.54
CA ASP A 53 -5.49 -12.88 14.98
C ASP A 53 -4.10 -12.46 15.47
N ALA A 54 -3.90 -12.51 16.80
CA ALA A 54 -2.63 -12.17 17.45
C ALA A 54 -1.43 -13.01 17.01
N GLU A 55 -1.65 -14.19 16.43
CA GLU A 55 -0.58 -15.02 15.85
C GLU A 55 -0.38 -14.78 14.35
N ARG A 56 -0.94 -13.69 13.80
CA ARG A 56 -0.89 -13.31 12.39
C ARG A 56 -1.50 -14.34 11.44
N ARG A 57 -2.45 -15.14 11.95
CA ARG A 57 -3.21 -16.08 11.12
C ARG A 57 -4.42 -15.35 10.57
N LEU A 58 -4.72 -15.62 9.30
CA LEU A 58 -5.87 -15.08 8.59
C LEU A 58 -6.81 -16.23 8.22
N PRO A 59 -7.78 -16.62 9.07
CA PRO A 59 -8.71 -17.67 8.76
C PRO A 59 -9.56 -17.30 7.53
N THR A 60 -9.67 -18.20 6.55
CA THR A 60 -10.46 -17.97 5.32
C THR A 60 -11.88 -17.50 5.59
N ALA A 61 -12.54 -18.04 6.62
CA ALA A 61 -13.89 -17.64 6.99
C ALA A 61 -13.97 -16.21 7.54
N ALA A 62 -12.97 -15.78 8.31
CA ALA A 62 -12.88 -14.40 8.81
C ALA A 62 -12.60 -13.43 7.66
N PHE A 63 -11.62 -13.76 6.80
CA PHE A 63 -11.29 -12.99 5.59
C PHE A 63 -12.51 -12.81 4.68
N THR A 64 -13.23 -13.89 4.41
CA THR A 64 -14.44 -13.86 3.56
C THR A 64 -15.51 -12.96 4.17
N ARG A 65 -15.86 -13.15 5.45
CA ARG A 65 -16.88 -12.32 6.10
C ARG A 65 -16.49 -10.85 6.20
N ALA A 66 -15.22 -10.56 6.46
CA ALA A 66 -14.71 -9.20 6.52
C ALA A 66 -14.89 -8.47 5.18
N ILE A 67 -14.54 -9.11 4.07
CA ILE A 67 -14.68 -8.51 2.74
C ILE A 67 -16.16 -8.33 2.37
N HIS A 68 -17.01 -9.34 2.58
CA HIS A 68 -18.45 -9.20 2.36
C HIS A 68 -19.05 -8.06 3.19
N GLN A 69 -18.66 -7.93 4.46
CA GLN A 69 -19.14 -6.84 5.30
C GLN A 69 -18.62 -5.47 4.87
N ALA A 70 -17.40 -5.39 4.30
CA ALA A 70 -16.88 -4.15 3.74
C ALA A 70 -17.70 -3.70 2.52
N VAL A 71 -18.09 -4.64 1.66
CA VAL A 71 -19.03 -4.39 0.56
C VAL A 71 -20.38 -3.91 1.09
N ASP A 72 -20.96 -4.62 2.07
CA ASP A 72 -22.25 -4.24 2.68
C ASP A 72 -22.23 -2.85 3.34
N ASP A 73 -21.07 -2.44 3.88
CA ASP A 73 -20.85 -1.13 4.49
C ASP A 73 -20.63 -0.01 3.46
N GLY A 74 -20.50 -0.35 2.19
CA GLY A 74 -20.32 0.56 1.06
C GLY A 74 -18.95 1.26 1.08
N VAL A 75 -17.86 0.51 1.24
CA VAL A 75 -16.51 1.07 1.08
C VAL A 75 -16.16 1.20 -0.41
N ASP A 76 -15.50 2.29 -0.79
CA ASP A 76 -15.07 2.51 -2.18
C ASP A 76 -13.78 1.73 -2.52
N ILE A 77 -12.87 1.63 -1.54
CA ILE A 77 -11.56 1.01 -1.70
C ILE A 77 -11.32 0.01 -0.56
N LEU A 78 -10.89 -1.20 -0.92
CA LEU A 78 -10.45 -2.24 0.00
C LEU A 78 -8.93 -2.41 -0.08
N ASN A 79 -8.23 -1.94 0.96
CA ASN A 79 -6.78 -2.12 1.09
C ASN A 79 -6.43 -3.45 1.79
N LEU A 80 -5.76 -4.34 1.07
CA LEU A 80 -5.26 -5.63 1.55
C LEU A 80 -3.73 -5.60 1.60
N SER A 81 -3.17 -5.07 2.69
CA SER A 81 -1.72 -5.11 2.98
C SER A 81 -1.22 -6.49 3.38
N TRP A 82 -1.71 -7.54 2.73
CA TRP A 82 -1.44 -8.94 3.02
C TRP A 82 -1.52 -9.78 1.73
N GLY A 83 -0.76 -10.87 1.69
CA GLY A 83 -0.86 -11.88 0.65
C GLY A 83 -0.16 -13.17 1.05
N SER A 84 -0.37 -14.23 0.26
CA SER A 84 0.31 -15.51 0.40
C SER A 84 0.88 -16.02 -0.92
N PRO A 85 2.04 -16.70 -0.91
CA PRO A 85 2.60 -17.33 -2.11
C PRO A 85 1.58 -18.26 -2.80
N ASN A 86 1.60 -18.28 -4.12
CA ASN A 86 0.68 -19.11 -4.89
C ASN A 86 1.17 -20.56 -4.91
N GLY A 87 0.30 -21.49 -4.52
CA GLY A 87 0.46 -22.92 -4.76
C GLY A 87 -0.39 -23.44 -5.92
N MET A 88 -1.21 -22.58 -6.53
CA MET A 88 -2.22 -22.90 -7.54
C MET A 88 -2.60 -21.62 -8.31
N PRO A 89 -3.32 -21.73 -9.45
CA PRO A 89 -3.86 -20.57 -10.16
C PRO A 89 -4.68 -19.66 -9.23
N PRO A 90 -4.62 -18.32 -9.39
CA PRO A 90 -5.25 -17.36 -8.49
C PRO A 90 -6.75 -17.62 -8.31
N GLU A 91 -7.47 -17.95 -9.38
CA GLU A 91 -8.90 -18.28 -9.39
C GLU A 91 -9.27 -19.52 -8.56
N CYS A 92 -8.30 -20.38 -8.28
CA CYS A 92 -8.47 -21.58 -7.45
C CYS A 92 -8.16 -21.31 -5.98
N THR A 93 -7.61 -20.15 -5.63
CA THR A 93 -7.22 -19.82 -4.26
C THR A 93 -8.45 -19.49 -3.39
N PRO A 94 -8.44 -19.80 -2.08
CA PRO A 94 -9.54 -19.44 -1.19
C PRO A 94 -9.72 -17.93 -1.03
N GLN A 95 -8.74 -17.12 -1.42
CA GLN A 95 -8.79 -15.67 -1.38
C GLN A 95 -9.55 -15.06 -2.56
N TYR A 96 -9.64 -15.77 -3.70
CA TYR A 96 -10.24 -15.21 -4.91
C TYR A 96 -11.74 -14.96 -4.81
N PRO A 97 -12.60 -15.89 -4.33
CA PRO A 97 -14.05 -15.65 -4.27
C PRO A 97 -14.47 -14.37 -3.52
N PRO A 98 -13.97 -14.05 -2.31
CA PRO A 98 -14.36 -12.80 -1.65
C PRO A 98 -13.81 -11.55 -2.35
N VAL A 99 -12.61 -11.61 -2.93
CA VAL A 99 -12.04 -10.50 -3.72
C VAL A 99 -12.86 -10.24 -4.96
N LYS A 100 -13.22 -11.31 -5.70
CA LYS A 100 -14.13 -11.22 -6.83
C LYS A 100 -15.48 -10.64 -6.43
N HIS A 101 -16.03 -11.04 -5.28
CA HIS A 101 -17.27 -10.46 -4.77
C HIS A 101 -17.17 -8.95 -4.54
N ALA A 102 -16.05 -8.45 -3.99
CA ALA A 102 -15.83 -7.02 -3.83
C ALA A 102 -15.78 -6.28 -5.17
N VAL A 103 -15.01 -6.79 -6.14
CA VAL A 103 -14.91 -6.21 -7.49
C VAL A 103 -16.26 -6.24 -8.22
N ASP A 104 -16.99 -7.35 -8.16
CA ASP A 104 -18.32 -7.49 -8.79
C ASP A 104 -19.36 -6.53 -8.16
N ASN A 105 -19.05 -5.93 -7.00
CA ASN A 105 -19.83 -4.87 -6.34
C ASN A 105 -19.08 -3.52 -6.36
N GLN A 106 -18.24 -3.29 -7.38
CA GLN A 106 -17.60 -2.01 -7.70
C GLN A 106 -16.65 -1.48 -6.61
N VAL A 107 -16.19 -2.34 -5.70
CA VAL A 107 -15.15 -1.99 -4.72
C VAL A 107 -13.78 -2.18 -5.35
N ILE A 108 -12.95 -1.13 -5.34
CA ILE A 108 -11.58 -1.19 -5.83
C ILE A 108 -10.73 -1.97 -4.81
N VAL A 109 -10.21 -3.13 -5.22
CA VAL A 109 -9.33 -3.94 -4.36
C VAL A 109 -7.87 -3.62 -4.65
N VAL A 110 -7.13 -3.17 -3.64
CA VAL A 110 -5.70 -2.90 -3.71
C VAL A 110 -4.95 -3.88 -2.80
N ALA A 111 -4.02 -4.67 -3.34
CA ALA A 111 -3.32 -5.70 -2.58
C ALA A 111 -1.81 -5.66 -2.71
N ALA A 112 -1.12 -5.98 -1.62
CA ALA A 112 0.33 -6.09 -1.58
C ALA A 112 0.83 -7.32 -2.38
N ALA A 113 1.79 -7.10 -3.28
CA ALA A 113 2.33 -8.15 -4.17
C ALA A 113 3.19 -9.21 -3.47
N GLY A 114 3.59 -8.98 -2.22
CA GLY A 114 4.45 -9.86 -1.44
C GLY A 114 5.94 -9.55 -1.59
N ASN A 115 6.72 -10.09 -0.66
CA ASN A 115 8.16 -9.80 -0.55
C ASN A 115 8.95 -10.96 0.10
N GLN A 116 8.46 -12.20 0.00
CA GLN A 116 9.12 -13.36 0.59
C GLN A 116 9.90 -14.16 -0.48
N LYS A 117 10.96 -14.81 -0.01
CA LYS A 117 11.68 -15.83 -0.78
C LYS A 117 11.18 -17.22 -0.37
N SER A 118 11.16 -18.14 -1.32
CA SER A 118 10.85 -19.55 -1.09
C SER A 118 11.85 -20.18 -0.11
N LYS A 119 11.53 -21.37 0.40
CA LYS A 119 12.45 -22.13 1.26
C LYS A 119 13.78 -22.46 0.58
N GLN A 120 13.83 -22.44 -0.75
CA GLN A 120 15.03 -22.65 -1.55
C GLN A 120 15.75 -21.34 -1.90
N GLY A 121 15.33 -20.21 -1.34
CA GLY A 121 15.93 -18.89 -1.55
C GLY A 121 15.57 -18.25 -2.89
N ARG A 122 14.58 -18.78 -3.62
CA ARG A 122 14.11 -18.20 -4.88
C ARG A 122 13.10 -17.10 -4.56
N THR A 123 13.14 -16.00 -5.28
CA THR A 123 12.06 -15.00 -5.23
C THR A 123 10.76 -15.66 -5.65
N GLU A 124 9.70 -15.47 -4.88
CA GLU A 124 8.36 -15.97 -5.21
C GLU A 124 7.69 -15.07 -6.25
N TYR A 125 6.69 -15.58 -6.97
CA TYR A 125 5.84 -14.77 -7.83
C TYR A 125 4.87 -13.89 -7.01
N VAL A 126 4.29 -12.86 -7.64
CA VAL A 126 3.25 -12.00 -7.04
C VAL A 126 2.20 -12.82 -6.29
N PHE A 127 1.96 -12.51 -5.02
CA PHE A 127 1.08 -13.27 -4.12
C PHE A 127 -0.40 -13.16 -4.46
N SER A 128 -1.20 -14.14 -4.03
CA SER A 128 -2.65 -13.99 -3.96
C SER A 128 -3.04 -13.24 -2.67
N PRO A 129 -4.04 -12.33 -2.72
CA PRO A 129 -4.93 -12.08 -3.85
C PRO A 129 -4.43 -11.07 -4.90
N ALA A 130 -3.27 -10.43 -4.72
CA ALA A 130 -2.75 -9.45 -5.68
C ALA A 130 -2.58 -10.01 -7.11
N LEU A 131 -2.35 -11.31 -7.27
CA LEU A 131 -2.26 -11.94 -8.59
C LEU A 131 -3.59 -12.01 -9.36
N ALA A 132 -4.74 -11.82 -8.70
CA ALA A 132 -6.03 -11.78 -9.39
C ALA A 132 -6.07 -10.63 -10.41
N GLU A 133 -6.61 -10.89 -11.61
CA GLU A 133 -6.63 -9.93 -12.72
C GLU A 133 -7.29 -8.61 -12.30
N GLU A 134 -8.36 -8.70 -11.54
CA GLU A 134 -9.21 -7.60 -11.10
C GLU A 134 -8.66 -6.83 -9.89
N THR A 135 -7.59 -7.32 -9.26
CA THR A 135 -6.99 -6.66 -8.10
C THR A 135 -5.84 -5.76 -8.53
N VAL A 136 -5.82 -4.51 -8.03
CA VAL A 136 -4.67 -3.61 -8.19
C VAL A 136 -3.50 -4.14 -7.35
N ALA A 137 -2.55 -4.78 -8.02
CA ALA A 137 -1.39 -5.38 -7.39
C ALA A 137 -0.27 -4.36 -7.22
N VAL A 138 0.17 -4.16 -5.97
CA VAL A 138 1.15 -3.13 -5.63
C VAL A 138 2.46 -3.77 -5.18
N SER A 139 3.52 -3.45 -5.90
CA SER A 139 4.90 -3.83 -5.53
C SER A 139 5.72 -2.60 -5.13
N GLY A 140 7.00 -2.77 -4.84
CA GLY A 140 7.83 -1.77 -4.18
C GLY A 140 8.77 -0.97 -5.11
N PHE A 141 8.97 0.31 -4.80
CA PHE A 141 10.12 1.09 -5.27
C PHE A 141 10.84 1.79 -4.12
N GLU A 142 12.10 2.15 -4.37
CA GLU A 142 12.93 2.99 -3.52
C GLU A 142 12.99 4.42 -4.08
N ALA A 143 12.71 5.43 -3.24
CA ALA A 143 12.89 6.85 -3.58
C ALA A 143 14.27 7.35 -3.12
N LEU A 144 15.29 7.19 -3.96
CA LEU A 144 16.67 7.54 -3.63
C LEU A 144 16.86 9.06 -3.66
N CYS A 145 17.29 9.64 -2.54
CA CYS A 145 17.71 11.03 -2.48
C CYS A 145 19.24 11.14 -2.71
N PRO A 146 19.71 12.10 -3.53
CA PRO A 146 21.14 12.30 -3.80
C PRO A 146 21.94 12.94 -2.65
N MET A 147 21.35 13.15 -1.48
CA MET A 147 22.05 13.71 -0.32
C MET A 147 23.05 12.72 0.27
N THR A 148 24.07 13.26 0.93
CA THR A 148 25.07 12.44 1.63
C THR A 148 24.60 12.08 3.02
N MET A 149 24.97 10.89 3.53
CA MET A 149 24.60 10.45 4.88
C MET A 149 24.93 11.46 5.99
N LYS A 150 26.06 12.17 5.89
CA LYS A 150 26.48 13.15 6.92
C LYS A 150 25.49 14.29 7.09
N SER A 151 24.66 14.54 6.07
CA SER A 151 23.68 15.61 6.02
C SER A 151 22.30 15.16 6.50
N VAL A 152 22.13 13.87 6.82
CA VAL A 152 20.84 13.28 7.20
C VAL A 152 20.85 12.99 8.68
N ASP A 153 19.86 13.54 9.37
CA ASP A 153 19.57 13.25 10.75
C ASP A 153 18.32 12.37 10.82
N ASN A 154 18.48 11.11 11.24
CA ASN A 154 17.34 10.23 11.45
C ASN A 154 16.51 10.68 12.66
N ALA A 155 16.98 11.63 13.47
CA ALA A 155 16.25 12.18 14.60
C ALA A 155 15.05 13.07 14.24
N VAL A 156 14.67 13.15 12.97
CA VAL A 156 13.57 14.00 12.52
C VAL A 156 12.55 13.14 11.78
N GLU A 157 11.28 13.23 12.19
CA GLU A 157 10.16 12.49 11.58
C GLU A 157 9.94 12.86 10.10
N LYS A 158 10.36 14.09 9.73
CA LYS A 158 10.25 14.66 8.38
C LYS A 158 11.61 14.77 7.71
N GLY A 159 11.63 14.61 6.40
CA GLY A 159 12.83 14.77 5.59
C GLY A 159 13.37 13.44 5.04
N PRO A 160 14.57 13.48 4.44
CA PRO A 160 15.24 12.26 4.04
C PRO A 160 15.64 11.43 5.27
N TYR A 161 15.64 10.13 5.13
CA TYR A 161 16.17 9.19 6.13
C TYR A 161 17.28 8.35 5.51
N ARG A 162 18.17 7.83 6.35
CA ARG A 162 19.26 6.94 5.91
C ARG A 162 19.14 5.60 6.61
N PHE A 163 19.51 4.54 5.91
CA PHE A 163 19.77 3.26 6.55
C PHE A 163 20.76 2.43 5.75
N GLU A 164 21.46 1.57 6.46
CA GLU A 164 22.40 0.64 5.88
C GLU A 164 21.63 -0.55 5.32
N SER A 165 21.49 -0.61 4.00
CA SER A 165 20.91 -1.75 3.30
C SER A 165 21.93 -2.29 2.29
N ASP A 166 22.16 -3.60 2.33
CA ASP A 166 23.10 -4.32 1.45
C ASP A 166 24.55 -3.80 1.50
N ASN A 167 25.03 -3.36 2.68
CA ASN A 167 26.33 -2.68 2.85
C ASN A 167 26.49 -1.43 1.95
N GLN A 168 25.38 -0.84 1.49
CA GLN A 168 25.37 0.39 0.72
C GLN A 168 24.76 1.53 1.52
N ASN A 169 25.52 2.62 1.58
CA ASN A 169 25.18 3.86 2.25
C ASN A 169 24.21 4.67 1.39
N ARG A 170 22.89 4.49 1.59
CA ARG A 170 21.83 5.14 0.81
C ARG A 170 20.98 6.08 1.67
N VAL A 171 20.46 7.11 1.00
CA VAL A 171 19.53 8.10 1.57
C VAL A 171 18.23 8.04 0.77
N PHE A 172 17.10 8.09 1.46
CA PHE A 172 15.77 7.90 0.87
C PHE A 172 14.85 9.04 1.29
N CYS A 173 13.84 9.34 0.47
CA CYS A 173 12.78 10.26 0.86
C CYS A 173 11.73 9.58 1.73
N SER A 174 11.41 10.16 2.90
CA SER A 174 10.28 9.70 3.71
C SER A 174 8.95 10.06 3.07
N HIS A 175 7.90 9.37 3.51
CA HIS A 175 6.51 9.69 3.18
C HIS A 175 6.02 11.00 3.82
N GLN A 176 6.78 11.56 4.77
CA GLN A 176 6.44 12.79 5.48
C GLN A 176 7.15 14.03 4.90
N GLY A 177 7.57 13.90 3.65
CA GLY A 177 8.34 14.90 2.93
C GLY A 177 9.83 14.56 2.92
N CYS A 178 10.47 14.87 1.79
CA CYS A 178 11.88 15.23 1.81
C CYS A 178 11.96 16.70 2.26
N ASP A 179 13.06 17.14 2.85
CA ASP A 179 13.20 18.56 3.19
C ASP A 179 12.91 19.42 1.95
N ASP A 180 12.35 20.62 2.11
CA ASP A 180 12.01 21.52 0.99
C ASP A 180 13.24 21.95 0.16
N SER A 181 14.42 21.44 0.50
CA SER A 181 15.60 21.48 -0.33
C SER A 181 15.30 20.92 -1.72
N PRO A 182 15.56 21.72 -2.78
CA PRO A 182 15.50 21.26 -4.17
C PRO A 182 16.34 19.99 -4.44
N ALA A 183 17.30 19.67 -3.56
CA ALA A 183 18.21 18.55 -3.73
C ALA A 183 17.50 17.19 -3.67
N CYS A 184 16.66 16.91 -2.67
CA CYS A 184 15.99 15.61 -2.58
C CYS A 184 14.72 15.54 -3.44
N VAL A 185 13.76 16.45 -3.25
CA VAL A 185 12.43 16.31 -3.85
C VAL A 185 12.48 16.34 -5.39
N ARG A 186 13.32 17.21 -5.96
CA ARG A 186 13.43 17.41 -7.42
C ARG A 186 14.45 16.49 -8.09
N SER A 187 15.47 16.05 -7.36
CA SER A 187 16.56 15.23 -7.92
C SER A 187 16.54 13.79 -7.42
N LYS A 188 15.47 13.36 -6.73
CA LYS A 188 15.29 11.96 -6.37
C LYS A 188 15.24 11.09 -7.62
N THR A 189 15.73 9.87 -7.48
CA THR A 189 15.60 8.83 -8.51
C THR A 189 14.79 7.68 -7.95
N LEU A 190 13.94 7.10 -8.79
CA LEU A 190 13.15 5.93 -8.43
C LEU A 190 13.85 4.69 -8.96
N ARG A 191 13.96 3.68 -8.12
CA ARG A 191 14.53 2.37 -8.45
C ARG A 191 13.60 1.27 -7.96
N GLU A 192 13.52 0.18 -8.69
CA GLU A 192 12.81 -1.02 -8.24
C GLU A 192 13.35 -1.51 -6.89
N TRP A 193 12.44 -1.86 -5.97
CA TRP A 193 12.83 -2.39 -4.68
C TRP A 193 13.34 -3.83 -4.81
N PRO A 194 14.54 -4.17 -4.30
CA PRO A 194 15.17 -5.47 -4.56
C PRO A 194 14.44 -6.71 -4.01
N ASN A 195 13.53 -6.51 -3.06
CA ASN A 195 12.78 -7.58 -2.41
C ASN A 195 11.38 -7.78 -3.00
N ASN A 196 11.09 -7.15 -4.15
CA ASN A 196 9.87 -7.42 -4.90
C ASN A 196 9.76 -8.89 -5.29
N THR A 197 8.52 -9.37 -5.41
CA THR A 197 8.20 -10.65 -6.04
C THR A 197 8.44 -10.61 -7.56
N GLU A 198 8.60 -11.78 -8.17
CA GLU A 198 8.71 -11.93 -9.62
C GLU A 198 7.36 -11.65 -10.29
N PRO A 199 7.33 -10.90 -11.41
CA PRO A 199 6.12 -10.69 -12.19
C PRO A 199 5.50 -12.00 -12.70
N LEU A 200 4.17 -12.04 -12.74
CA LEU A 200 3.40 -13.15 -13.31
C LEU A 200 2.08 -12.60 -13.86
N ASP A 201 1.68 -13.08 -15.05
CA ASP A 201 0.40 -12.75 -15.69
C ASP A 201 0.08 -11.25 -15.77
N GLY A 202 1.11 -10.44 -16.05
CA GLY A 202 0.97 -8.98 -16.19
C GLY A 202 0.90 -8.20 -14.88
N LYS A 203 1.08 -8.87 -13.73
CA LYS A 203 1.18 -8.28 -12.39
C LYS A 203 2.64 -8.20 -11.93
N PRO A 204 3.01 -7.26 -11.04
CA PRO A 204 2.15 -6.24 -10.41
C PRO A 204 1.77 -5.11 -11.37
N ASP A 205 0.71 -4.37 -11.03
CA ASP A 205 0.20 -3.27 -11.88
C ASP A 205 1.02 -2.00 -11.72
N ILE A 206 1.42 -1.70 -10.48
CA ILE A 206 2.00 -0.42 -10.09
C ILE A 206 2.99 -0.61 -8.94
N LEU A 207 3.98 0.29 -8.86
CA LEU A 207 4.90 0.37 -7.74
C LEU A 207 4.52 1.49 -6.77
N GLY A 208 4.52 1.18 -5.49
CA GLY A 208 4.45 2.16 -4.39
C GLY A 208 5.76 2.19 -3.60
N PRO A 209 6.01 3.24 -2.80
CA PRO A 209 7.17 3.31 -1.92
C PRO A 209 7.19 2.14 -0.92
N ALA A 210 8.28 1.37 -0.89
CA ALA A 210 8.37 0.13 -0.12
C ALA A 210 8.80 0.31 1.34
N HIS A 211 9.19 1.52 1.73
CA HIS A 211 9.84 1.80 3.01
C HIS A 211 9.02 2.79 3.84
N MET A 212 8.59 2.38 5.03
CA MET A 212 7.95 3.26 5.99
C MET A 212 8.90 3.50 7.18
N PRO A 213 9.39 4.73 7.38
CA PRO A 213 10.05 5.12 8.62
C PRO A 213 9.08 4.95 9.79
N GLY A 214 9.44 4.09 10.75
CA GLY A 214 8.72 3.89 12.00
C GLY A 214 8.93 5.06 12.95
N LEU A 215 8.01 5.21 13.91
CA LEU A 215 8.19 6.13 15.03
C LEU A 215 9.19 5.52 16.03
N PRO A 216 10.12 6.31 16.59
CA PRO A 216 11.04 5.79 17.60
C PRO A 216 10.27 5.40 18.86
N ASP A 217 10.53 4.20 19.38
CA ASP A 217 9.95 3.67 20.63
C ASP A 217 10.40 4.42 21.91
N SER A 218 11.24 5.45 21.80
CA SER A 218 11.75 6.21 22.94
C SER A 218 12.03 7.68 22.62
N ASP A 219 12.06 8.53 23.66
CA ASP A 219 12.50 9.94 23.61
C ASP A 219 13.94 10.13 23.05
N SER A 220 14.65 9.03 22.74
CA SER A 220 15.91 9.03 22.00
C SER A 220 15.65 8.73 20.53
N ILE A 221 15.62 9.79 19.73
CA ILE A 221 15.36 9.75 18.28
C ILE A 221 16.58 9.25 17.46
N SER A 222 17.53 8.53 18.07
CA SER A 222 18.78 8.13 17.41
C SER A 222 18.61 7.01 16.38
N ASP A 223 17.53 6.23 16.44
CA ASP A 223 17.33 5.02 15.66
C ASP A 223 15.90 4.99 15.08
N VAL A 224 15.72 5.54 13.88
CA VAL A 224 14.50 5.31 13.11
C VAL A 224 14.54 3.88 12.60
N ASP A 225 13.68 3.03 13.15
CA ASP A 225 13.41 1.70 12.59
C ASP A 225 12.68 1.88 11.25
N ILE A 226 13.15 1.20 10.22
CA ILE A 226 12.53 1.28 8.89
C ILE A 226 11.84 -0.03 8.63
N LEU A 227 10.53 0.08 8.43
CA LEU A 227 9.71 -1.03 8.03
C LEU A 227 9.74 -1.13 6.51
N GLU A 228 9.97 -2.34 6.00
CA GLU A 228 10.06 -2.58 4.56
C GLU A 228 9.05 -3.64 4.13
N GLY A 229 8.42 -3.43 2.98
CA GLY A 229 7.41 -4.36 2.47
C GLY A 229 6.47 -3.74 1.46
N THR A 230 6.00 -4.56 0.52
CA THR A 230 4.89 -4.18 -0.37
C THR A 230 3.60 -3.89 0.42
N SER A 231 3.51 -4.36 1.67
CA SER A 231 2.43 -4.01 2.59
C SER A 231 2.36 -2.53 2.94
N TYR A 232 3.48 -1.79 2.85
CA TYR A 232 3.53 -0.34 3.02
C TYR A 232 3.38 0.41 1.70
N ALA A 233 3.64 -0.24 0.57
CA ALA A 233 3.39 0.32 -0.76
C ALA A 233 1.88 0.34 -1.10
N ALA A 234 1.16 -0.75 -0.83
CA ALA A 234 -0.29 -0.88 -1.06
C ALA A 234 -1.13 0.29 -0.49
N PRO A 235 -1.00 0.66 0.81
CA PRO A 235 -1.78 1.77 1.37
C PRO A 235 -1.47 3.12 0.72
N VAL A 236 -0.25 3.34 0.22
CA VAL A 236 0.05 4.59 -0.50
C VAL A 236 -0.77 4.68 -1.78
N VAL A 237 -0.87 3.57 -2.52
CA VAL A 237 -1.71 3.51 -3.72
C VAL A 237 -3.18 3.70 -3.35
N SER A 238 -3.67 3.00 -2.32
CA SER A 238 -5.04 3.16 -1.82
C SER A 238 -5.37 4.61 -1.43
N GLY A 239 -4.45 5.31 -0.74
CA GLY A 239 -4.63 6.71 -0.38
C GLY A 239 -4.62 7.65 -1.59
N VAL A 240 -3.75 7.41 -2.57
CA VAL A 240 -3.75 8.16 -3.84
C VAL A 240 -5.06 7.98 -4.59
N LEU A 241 -5.57 6.73 -4.66
CA LEU A 241 -6.85 6.44 -5.29
C LEU A 241 -8.01 7.11 -4.56
N SER A 242 -8.02 7.11 -3.22
CA SER A 242 -9.03 7.84 -2.44
C SER A 242 -9.03 9.34 -2.76
N GLY A 243 -7.85 9.96 -2.89
CA GLY A 243 -7.73 11.35 -3.31
C GLY A 243 -8.28 11.60 -4.72
N ILE A 244 -7.96 10.72 -5.67
CA ILE A 244 -8.48 10.78 -7.05
C ILE A 244 -10.01 10.70 -7.06
N LEU A 245 -10.59 9.73 -6.34
CA LEU A 245 -12.04 9.56 -6.22
C LEU A 245 -12.71 10.79 -5.60
N SER A 246 -12.12 11.37 -4.56
CA SER A 246 -12.68 12.54 -3.88
C SER A 246 -12.76 13.81 -4.74
N GLU A 247 -11.94 13.87 -5.80
CA GLU A 247 -11.88 14.99 -6.73
C GLU A 247 -12.52 14.68 -8.09
N SER A 248 -12.97 13.44 -8.31
CA SER A 248 -13.67 13.03 -9.53
C SER A 248 -15.10 13.54 -9.54
N GLU A 249 -15.61 13.90 -10.71
CA GLU A 249 -17.05 14.13 -10.90
C GLU A 249 -17.81 12.81 -11.17
N ASP A 250 -17.08 11.76 -11.54
CA ASP A 250 -17.61 10.41 -11.78
C ASP A 250 -17.88 9.70 -10.47
N SER A 251 -18.81 8.74 -10.52
CA SER A 251 -19.05 7.83 -9.42
C SER A 251 -17.83 6.93 -9.17
N PRO A 252 -17.60 6.47 -7.91
CA PRO A 252 -16.57 5.47 -7.63
C PRO A 252 -16.67 4.21 -8.51
N ASP A 253 -17.89 3.84 -8.87
CA ASP A 253 -18.20 2.71 -9.73
C ASP A 253 -17.63 2.88 -11.16
N GLU A 254 -17.79 4.05 -11.75
CA GLU A 254 -17.23 4.37 -13.08
C GLU A 254 -15.69 4.37 -13.03
N VAL A 255 -15.10 4.96 -11.99
CA VAL A 255 -13.64 4.96 -11.82
C VAL A 255 -13.09 3.56 -11.59
N ALA A 256 -13.85 2.66 -10.94
CA ALA A 256 -13.44 1.29 -10.69
C ALA A 256 -13.25 0.48 -11.98
N GLU A 257 -14.03 0.76 -13.03
CA GLU A 257 -13.91 0.05 -14.32
C GLU A 257 -12.57 0.37 -15.03
N ASP A 258 -12.10 1.62 -14.95
CA ASP A 258 -10.89 2.09 -15.64
C ASP A 258 -9.65 2.17 -14.74
N ILE A 259 -9.76 1.75 -13.47
CA ILE A 259 -8.74 1.98 -12.46
C ILE A 259 -7.35 1.48 -12.85
N HIS A 260 -7.26 0.28 -13.43
CA HIS A 260 -6.01 -0.31 -13.89
C HIS A 260 -5.36 0.51 -14.99
N PHE A 261 -6.16 1.06 -15.89
CA PHE A 261 -5.67 1.88 -16.97
C PHE A 261 -5.21 3.26 -16.45
N ILE A 262 -6.00 3.90 -15.59
CA ILE A 262 -5.71 5.21 -15.00
C ILE A 262 -4.38 5.18 -14.23
N ILE A 263 -4.19 4.20 -13.34
CA ILE A 263 -2.97 4.13 -12.52
C ILE A 263 -1.73 3.82 -13.35
N LYS A 264 -1.83 2.93 -14.34
CA LYS A 264 -0.67 2.49 -15.14
C LYS A 264 -0.23 3.59 -16.11
N SER A 265 -1.19 4.20 -16.81
CA SER A 265 -0.90 5.25 -17.79
C SER A 265 -0.55 6.60 -17.14
N GLY A 266 -1.07 6.86 -15.93
CA GLY A 266 -0.67 7.99 -15.10
C GLY A 266 0.60 7.79 -14.29
N GLY A 267 1.22 6.62 -14.36
CA GLY A 267 2.42 6.31 -13.59
C GLY A 267 3.70 6.94 -14.14
N GLN A 268 4.77 6.91 -13.35
CA GLN A 268 6.08 7.44 -13.71
C GLN A 268 7.13 6.34 -13.83
N THR A 269 8.16 6.57 -14.65
CA THR A 269 9.22 5.58 -14.91
C THR A 269 10.07 5.29 -13.66
N VAL A 270 10.45 4.03 -13.49
CA VAL A 270 11.31 3.55 -12.41
C VAL A 270 12.51 2.82 -13.02
N SER A 271 13.71 3.06 -12.49
CA SER A 271 14.91 2.35 -12.96
C SER A 271 14.88 0.88 -12.53
N GLY A 272 15.18 -0.02 -13.47
CA GLY A 272 15.28 -1.46 -13.21
C GLY A 272 14.06 -2.28 -13.64
N THR A 273 12.95 -1.65 -14.00
CA THR A 273 11.69 -2.33 -14.30
C THR A 273 10.82 -1.51 -15.27
N ASP A 274 9.98 -2.18 -16.04
CA ASP A 274 8.99 -1.55 -16.93
C ASP A 274 7.68 -1.21 -16.20
N ILE A 275 7.56 -1.60 -14.93
CA ILE A 275 6.37 -1.37 -14.10
C ILE A 275 6.41 0.08 -13.59
N PRO A 276 5.37 0.88 -13.85
CA PRO A 276 5.38 2.28 -13.45
C PRO A 276 5.23 2.44 -11.93
N ALA A 277 5.75 3.54 -11.37
CA ALA A 277 5.45 3.98 -10.01
C ALA A 277 4.22 4.87 -9.95
N VAL A 278 3.50 4.80 -8.84
CA VAL A 278 2.37 5.69 -8.56
C VAL A 278 2.79 7.15 -8.66
N ASN A 279 1.94 7.94 -9.31
CA ASN A 279 2.08 9.38 -9.44
C ASN A 279 0.67 10.00 -9.40
N SER A 280 0.30 10.55 -8.23
CA SER A 280 -1.05 11.06 -7.99
C SER A 280 -1.45 12.18 -8.96
N PHE A 281 -0.53 13.08 -9.29
CA PHE A 281 -0.81 14.19 -10.20
C PHE A 281 -1.11 13.70 -11.61
N ALA A 282 -0.26 12.83 -12.16
CA ALA A 282 -0.43 12.33 -13.53
C ALA A 282 -1.61 11.34 -13.64
N ALA A 283 -1.86 10.51 -12.63
CA ALA A 283 -3.06 9.67 -12.56
C ALA A 283 -4.35 10.51 -12.57
N LYS A 284 -4.39 11.60 -11.79
CA LYS A 284 -5.51 12.54 -11.83
C LYS A 284 -5.71 13.18 -13.21
N GLN A 285 -4.62 13.66 -13.83
CA GLN A 285 -4.70 14.24 -15.17
C GLN A 285 -5.18 13.23 -16.20
N ARG A 286 -4.84 11.94 -16.04
CA ARG A 286 -5.33 10.89 -16.91
C ARG A 286 -6.82 10.67 -16.76
N LEU A 287 -7.32 10.51 -15.53
CA LEU A 287 -8.77 10.38 -15.27
C LEU A 287 -9.54 11.53 -15.94
N LEU A 288 -9.14 12.78 -15.68
CA LEU A 288 -9.76 13.96 -16.30
C LEU A 288 -9.70 13.95 -17.83
N SER A 289 -8.68 13.32 -18.43
CA SER A 289 -8.56 13.25 -19.89
C SER A 289 -9.45 12.19 -20.55
N GLU A 290 -9.83 11.14 -19.81
CA GLU A 290 -10.74 10.10 -20.31
C GLU A 290 -12.18 10.59 -20.30
N ILE A 291 -12.57 11.28 -19.22
CA ILE A 291 -13.87 11.95 -19.08
C ILE A 291 -14.14 12.91 -20.25
N ASN A 292 -13.12 13.64 -20.70
CA ASN A 292 -13.26 14.60 -21.80
C ASN A 292 -13.21 13.97 -23.20
N ALA A 293 -12.99 12.66 -23.30
CA ALA A 293 -12.91 11.93 -24.57
C ALA A 293 -14.23 11.23 -24.97
N GLU A 294 -15.22 11.17 -24.06
CA GLU A 294 -16.60 10.74 -24.31
C GLU A 294 -17.55 11.91 -24.65
#